data_AF-A0A2N2SF11-F1
#
_entry.id   AF-A0A2N2SF11-F1
#
_cell.length_a   1.000
_cell.length_b   1.000
_cell.length_c   1.000
_cell.angle_alpha   90.00
_cell.angle_beta   90.00
_cell.angle_gamma   90.00
#
_symmetry.space_group_name_H-M   'P 1'
#
loop_
_entity.id
_entity.type
_entity.pdbx_description
1 polymer ?
#
loop_
_entity_poly.entity_id
_entity_poly.type
_entity_poly.pdbx_seq_one_letter_code
_entity_poly.pdbx_strand_id
1 'polypeptide(L)'
;MFNFFKKKPDQAINPVSAPATNPEQITASLVTPQTVPTPEPAIEKSQSWSERLKQSLSKTRKQLGNQLASLFGGGKIDADVYEELETILITSDVGVNATRNLLTDIKNRVKAQNLDDTVQLKAALKAA
;
A
#
# COMPACT_ATOMS: atom_id res chain seq x y z
N MET A 1 -11.52 -15.97 1.51
CA MET A 1 -11.28 -15.05 0.37
C MET A 1 -9.86 -15.36 -0.12
N PHE A 2 -9.61 -16.28 -1.05
CA PHE A 2 -10.03 -16.28 -2.46
C PHE A 2 -10.04 -17.71 -3.01
N ASN A 3 -11.12 -18.10 -3.68
CA ASN A 3 -11.26 -19.39 -4.36
C ASN A 3 -11.12 -19.13 -5.86
N PHE A 4 -9.91 -19.30 -6.40
CA PHE A 4 -9.63 -19.20 -7.82
C PHE A 4 -9.47 -20.60 -8.41
N PHE A 5 -10.16 -20.83 -9.53
CA PHE A 5 -9.99 -21.94 -10.47
C PHE A 5 -11.06 -23.06 -10.46
N LYS A 6 -12.12 -22.82 -11.22
CA LYS A 6 -12.75 -23.84 -12.09
C LYS A 6 -13.66 -23.19 -13.14
N LYS A 7 -13.42 -23.50 -14.42
CA LYS A 7 -14.23 -23.13 -15.58
C LYS A 7 -14.35 -24.36 -16.47
N LYS A 8 -15.57 -24.71 -16.92
CA LYS A 8 -16.00 -24.89 -18.34
C LYS A 8 -17.37 -25.63 -18.45
N PRO A 9 -18.03 -25.57 -19.64
CA PRO A 9 -19.45 -25.21 -19.82
C PRO A 9 -20.37 -26.38 -20.18
N ASP A 10 -21.69 -26.15 -20.16
CA ASP A 10 -22.69 -26.75 -21.06
C ASP A 10 -24.00 -25.93 -20.95
N GLN A 11 -24.40 -25.21 -22.00
CA GLN A 11 -25.38 -25.60 -23.03
C GLN A 11 -26.85 -25.66 -22.56
N ALA A 12 -27.57 -24.61 -23.00
CA ALA A 12 -28.92 -24.53 -23.56
C ALA A 12 -30.01 -25.50 -23.09
N ILE A 13 -31.08 -24.93 -22.52
CA ILE A 13 -32.48 -25.27 -22.85
C ILE A 13 -33.43 -24.14 -22.39
N ASN A 14 -34.00 -23.42 -23.36
CA ASN A 14 -35.36 -22.87 -23.25
C ASN A 14 -36.31 -23.99 -23.72
N PRO A 15 -37.55 -24.12 -23.20
CA PRO A 15 -38.65 -23.36 -23.79
C PRO A 15 -39.83 -22.98 -22.85
N VAL A 16 -40.44 -21.83 -23.20
CA VAL A 16 -41.88 -21.55 -23.35
C VAL A 16 -42.80 -21.66 -22.12
N SER A 17 -43.41 -20.52 -21.77
CA SER A 17 -44.87 -20.33 -21.73
C SER A 17 -45.22 -18.84 -21.56
N ALA A 18 -45.67 -18.20 -22.65
CA ALA A 18 -46.51 -16.99 -22.60
C ALA A 18 -47.99 -17.44 -22.51
N PRO A 19 -48.93 -16.63 -22.00
CA PRO A 19 -49.56 -15.56 -22.80
C PRO A 19 -49.89 -14.28 -21.98
N ALA A 20 -49.59 -13.09 -22.50
CA ALA A 20 -50.48 -12.18 -23.25
C ALA A 20 -51.48 -11.37 -22.39
N THR A 21 -51.31 -10.03 -22.40
CA THR A 21 -52.38 -9.04 -22.66
C THR A 21 -51.77 -7.64 -22.89
N ASN A 22 -51.91 -7.17 -24.14
CA ASN A 22 -51.78 -5.79 -24.68
C ASN A 22 -53.01 -4.94 -24.23
N PRO A 23 -53.26 -3.65 -24.60
CA PRO A 23 -52.45 -2.58 -25.22
C PRO A 23 -52.53 -1.19 -24.53
N GLU A 24 -51.52 -0.34 -24.82
CA GLU A 24 -51.63 1.07 -25.29
C GLU A 24 -52.80 1.97 -24.81
N GLN A 25 -52.53 3.06 -24.06
CA GLN A 25 -52.97 4.44 -24.41
C GLN A 25 -52.77 5.55 -23.32
N ILE A 26 -52.35 6.74 -23.81
CA ILE A 26 -52.78 8.12 -23.44
C ILE A 26 -51.95 8.96 -22.40
N THR A 27 -51.15 9.87 -22.98
CA THR A 27 -50.97 11.33 -22.75
C THR A 27 -50.61 11.96 -21.39
N ALA A 28 -49.59 12.82 -21.48
CA ALA A 28 -49.48 14.18 -20.93
C ALA A 28 -49.74 14.43 -19.43
N SER A 29 -48.64 14.63 -18.69
CA SER A 29 -48.63 15.62 -17.60
C SER A 29 -47.26 16.26 -17.48
N LEU A 30 -47.21 17.53 -17.90
CA LEU A 30 -46.22 18.50 -17.48
C LEU A 30 -46.30 18.61 -15.95
N VAL A 31 -45.31 18.08 -15.25
CA VAL A 31 -45.04 18.44 -13.85
C VAL A 31 -43.61 18.91 -13.82
N THR A 32 -43.44 20.23 -13.70
CA THR A 32 -42.21 20.88 -13.27
C THR A 32 -42.10 20.62 -11.76
N PRO A 33 -41.11 19.85 -11.24
CA PRO A 33 -40.85 19.83 -9.82
C PRO A 33 -39.79 20.89 -9.53
N GLN A 34 -40.19 21.79 -8.65
CA GLN A 34 -39.42 22.89 -8.11
C GLN A 34 -38.05 22.44 -7.58
N THR A 35 -37.04 23.29 -7.83
CA THR A 35 -35.67 23.16 -7.33
C THR A 35 -35.67 23.24 -5.80
N VAL A 36 -35.64 22.09 -5.14
CA VAL A 36 -35.21 21.99 -3.74
C VAL A 36 -33.68 22.17 -3.75
N PRO A 37 -33.08 23.10 -2.98
CA PRO A 37 -31.64 23.12 -2.82
C PRO A 37 -31.23 21.87 -2.03
N THR A 38 -30.87 20.82 -2.76
CA THR A 38 -30.19 19.64 -2.22
C THR A 38 -28.89 20.12 -1.58
N PRO A 39 -28.62 19.79 -0.30
CA PRO A 39 -27.31 20.03 0.28
C PRO A 39 -26.27 19.29 -0.56
N GLU A 40 -25.32 20.05 -1.10
CA GLU A 40 -24.20 19.56 -1.89
C GLU A 40 -23.52 18.41 -1.12
N PRO A 41 -23.41 17.20 -1.70
CA PRO A 41 -22.75 16.10 -1.01
C PRO A 41 -21.29 16.52 -0.77
N ALA A 42 -20.90 16.59 0.50
CA ALA A 42 -19.51 16.76 0.88
C ALA A 42 -18.70 15.67 0.17
N ILE A 43 -17.88 16.09 -0.79
CA ILE A 43 -17.00 15.18 -1.52
C ILE A 43 -16.00 14.64 -0.49
N GLU A 44 -16.28 13.46 0.06
CA GLU A 44 -15.30 12.71 0.83
C GLU A 44 -14.12 12.45 -0.10
N LYS A 45 -12.99 13.12 0.14
CA LYS A 45 -11.77 12.86 -0.61
C LYS A 45 -11.40 11.39 -0.43
N SER A 46 -11.69 10.59 -1.46
CA SER A 46 -11.25 9.21 -1.53
C SER A 46 -9.73 9.19 -1.44
N GLN A 47 -9.19 8.46 -0.44
CA GLN A 47 -7.75 8.32 -0.26
C GLN A 47 -7.09 7.82 -1.55
N SER A 48 -5.99 8.45 -1.91
CA SER A 48 -5.13 8.00 -3.00
C SER A 48 -4.58 6.60 -2.71
N TRP A 49 -4.21 5.87 -3.76
CA TRP A 49 -3.58 4.55 -3.63
C TRP A 49 -2.32 4.59 -2.74
N SER A 50 -1.53 5.66 -2.83
CA SER A 50 -0.31 5.84 -2.03
C SER A 50 -0.62 6.02 -0.54
N GLU A 51 -1.71 6.69 -0.19
CA GLU A 51 -2.16 6.85 1.19
C GLU A 51 -2.65 5.52 1.75
N ARG A 52 -3.42 4.76 0.97
CA ARG A 52 -3.87 3.41 1.33
C ARG A 52 -2.68 2.48 1.58
N LEU A 53 -1.64 2.53 0.73
CA LEU A 53 -0.41 1.76 0.90
C LEU A 53 0.38 2.17 2.14
N LYS A 54 0.54 3.48 2.39
CA LYS A 54 1.19 3.97 3.62
C LYS A 54 0.45 3.51 4.87
N GLN A 55 -0.88 3.51 4.82
CA GLN A 55 -1.73 3.12 5.93
C GLN A 55 -1.67 1.62 6.18
N SER A 56 -1.66 0.79 5.13
CA SER A 56 -1.50 -0.67 5.26
C SER A 56 -0.12 -1.08 5.81
N LEU A 57 0.95 -0.33 5.48
CA LEU A 57 2.31 -0.59 5.97
C LEU A 57 2.64 0.10 7.30
N SER A 58 1.69 0.82 7.89
CA SER A 58 1.93 1.66 9.07
C SER A 58 2.53 0.90 10.26
N LYS A 59 2.06 -0.32 10.52
CA LYS A 59 2.54 -1.16 11.62
C LYS A 59 4.00 -1.58 11.43
N THR A 60 4.33 -2.15 10.27
CA THR A 60 5.70 -2.57 9.94
C THR A 60 6.66 -1.39 9.95
N ARG A 61 6.25 -0.27 9.33
CA ARG A 61 7.06 0.96 9.32
C ARG A 61 7.32 1.47 10.73
N LYS A 62 6.34 1.41 11.63
CA LYS A 62 6.51 1.83 13.02
C LYS A 62 7.46 0.91 13.77
N GLN A 63 7.30 -0.40 13.65
CA GLN A 63 8.16 -1.37 14.33
C GLN A 63 9.62 -1.27 13.87
N LEU A 64 9.85 -1.35 12.55
CA LEU A 64 11.18 -1.19 11.97
C LEU A 64 11.76 0.19 12.28
N GLY A 65 10.94 1.24 12.14
CA GLY A 65 11.35 2.60 12.44
C GLY A 65 11.81 2.79 13.89
N ASN A 66 11.17 2.13 14.85
CA ASN A 66 11.56 2.17 16.26
C ASN A 66 12.89 1.43 16.51
N GLN A 67 13.07 0.25 15.93
CA GLN A 67 14.33 -0.50 16.06
C GLN A 67 15.50 0.28 15.46
N LEU A 68 15.32 0.81 14.25
CA LEU A 68 16.33 1.66 13.61
C LEU A 68 16.57 2.97 14.38
N ALA A 69 15.54 3.56 15.00
CA ALA A 69 15.72 4.75 15.83
C ALA A 69 16.56 4.46 17.08
N SER A 70 16.42 3.26 17.67
CA SER A 70 17.25 2.81 18.79
C SER A 70 18.70 2.62 18.37
N LEU A 71 18.93 1.95 17.24
CA LEU A 71 20.27 1.71 16.68
C LEU A 71 21.00 3.03 16.35
N PHE A 72 20.29 3.99 15.75
CA PHE A 72 20.86 5.28 15.35
C PHE A 72 20.69 6.38 16.41
N GLY A 73 20.59 5.99 17.69
CA GLY A 73 20.38 6.91 18.82
C GLY A 73 21.56 7.84 19.12
N GLY A 74 22.69 7.67 18.42
CA GLY A 74 23.92 8.45 18.56
C GLY A 74 25.11 7.53 18.82
N GLY A 75 26.28 7.91 18.27
CA GLY A 75 27.50 7.10 18.42
C GLY A 75 28.31 7.06 17.14
N LYS A 76 29.50 6.47 17.21
CA LYS A 76 30.32 6.27 16.03
C LYS A 76 29.79 5.09 15.21
N ILE A 77 30.09 5.11 13.92
CA ILE A 77 29.86 3.94 13.07
C ILE A 77 30.96 2.92 13.38
N ASP A 78 30.57 1.78 13.93
CA ASP A 78 31.46 0.65 14.24
C ASP A 78 30.91 -0.66 13.66
N ALA A 79 31.63 -1.76 13.91
CA ALA A 79 31.24 -3.08 13.43
C ALA A 79 29.92 -3.55 14.06
N ASP A 80 29.71 -3.28 15.35
CA ASP A 80 28.55 -3.70 16.12
C ASP A 80 27.27 -3.07 15.55
N VAL A 81 27.33 -1.79 15.18
CA VAL A 81 26.21 -1.09 14.50
C VAL A 81 25.82 -1.78 13.19
N TYR A 82 26.78 -2.27 12.41
CA TYR A 82 26.47 -2.98 11.17
C TYR A 82 25.87 -4.37 11.42
N GLU A 83 26.34 -5.09 12.43
CA GLU A 83 25.80 -6.41 12.80
C GLU A 83 24.36 -6.30 13.33
N GLU A 84 24.09 -5.29 14.17
CA GLU A 84 22.73 -5.04 14.66
C GLU A 84 21.80 -4.61 13.51
N LEU A 85 22.27 -3.76 12.59
CA LEU A 85 21.52 -3.41 11.39
C LEU A 85 21.20 -4.64 10.52
N GLU A 86 22.17 -5.53 10.30
CA GLU A 86 21.97 -6.78 9.56
C GLU A 86 20.89 -7.64 10.23
N THR A 87 20.96 -7.78 11.55
CA THR A 87 19.99 -8.57 12.33
C THR A 87 18.58 -7.99 12.21
N ILE A 88 18.43 -6.67 12.34
CA ILE A 88 17.14 -5.99 12.18
C ILE A 88 16.56 -6.22 10.79
N LEU A 89 17.38 -6.10 9.73
CA LEU A 89 16.93 -6.27 8.36
C LEU A 89 16.53 -7.72 8.05
N ILE A 90 17.33 -8.70 8.47
CA ILE A 90 17.03 -10.13 8.26
C ILE A 90 15.73 -10.52 8.98
N THR A 91 15.52 -10.06 10.21
CA THR A 91 14.31 -10.36 11.00
C THR A 91 13.06 -9.62 10.52
N SER A 92 13.22 -8.59 9.67
CA SER A 92 12.13 -7.76 9.13
C SER A 92 11.67 -8.21 7.73
N ASP A 93 11.82 -9.49 7.40
CA ASP A 93 11.42 -10.08 6.12
C ASP A 93 12.11 -9.49 4.87
N VAL A 94 13.29 -8.87 5.02
CA VAL A 94 14.10 -8.37 3.88
C VAL A 94 14.87 -9.51 3.20
N GLY A 95 15.33 -10.48 3.99
CA GLY A 95 16.11 -11.62 3.53
C GLY A 95 17.61 -11.35 3.43
N VAL A 96 18.39 -12.44 3.44
CA VAL A 96 19.86 -12.40 3.59
C VAL A 96 20.55 -11.70 2.41
N ASN A 97 20.18 -12.05 1.16
CA ASN A 97 20.85 -11.51 -0.03
C ASN A 97 20.62 -10.01 -0.19
N ALA A 98 19.37 -9.56 -0.05
CA ALA A 98 19.04 -8.14 -0.15
C ALA A 98 19.73 -7.33 0.96
N THR A 99 19.75 -7.87 2.18
CA THR A 99 20.46 -7.25 3.31
C THR A 99 21.95 -7.08 3.04
N ARG A 100 22.63 -8.14 2.58
CA ARG A 100 24.07 -8.09 2.26
C ARG A 100 24.41 -7.08 1.16
N ASN A 101 23.59 -7.03 0.12
CA ASN A 101 23.77 -6.06 -0.97
C ASN A 101 23.62 -4.63 -0.45
N LEU A 102 22.55 -4.36 0.30
CA LEU A 102 22.29 -3.06 0.91
C LEU A 102 23.43 -2.62 1.86
N LEU A 103 23.91 -3.52 2.72
CA LEU A 103 25.01 -3.21 3.64
C LEU A 103 26.32 -2.92 2.90
N THR A 104 26.57 -3.62 1.79
CA THR A 104 27.74 -3.37 0.94
C THR A 104 27.67 -1.97 0.33
N ASP A 105 26.52 -1.59 -0.22
CA ASP A 105 26.29 -0.27 -0.81
C ASP A 105 26.44 0.85 0.22
N ILE A 106 25.88 0.65 1.42
CA ILE A 106 26.00 1.60 2.53
C ILE A 106 27.45 1.73 2.99
N LYS A 107 28.19 0.62 3.17
CA LYS A 107 29.61 0.66 3.55
C LYS A 107 30.44 1.42 2.52
N ASN A 108 30.18 1.21 1.23
CA ASN A 108 30.85 1.95 0.15
C ASN A 108 30.54 3.45 0.22
N ARG A 109 29.29 3.82 0.48
CA ARG A 109 28.86 5.22 0.63
C ARG A 109 29.48 5.90 1.85
N VAL A 110 29.50 5.22 3.00
CA VAL A 110 30.13 5.71 4.25
C VAL A 110 31.60 6.02 4.01
N LYS A 111 32.33 5.11 3.35
CA LYS A 111 33.74 5.33 2.96
C LYS A 111 33.91 6.47 1.98
N ALA A 112 33.06 6.56 0.95
CA ALA A 112 33.15 7.60 -0.07
C ALA A 112 32.86 9.01 0.48
N GLN A 113 32.00 9.11 1.48
CA GLN A 113 31.56 10.38 2.06
C GLN A 113 32.22 10.71 3.41
N ASN A 114 33.10 9.83 3.93
CA ASN A 114 33.70 9.93 5.26
C ASN A 114 32.64 10.21 6.34
N LEU A 115 31.63 9.34 6.44
CA LEU A 115 30.59 9.46 7.45
C LEU A 115 31.09 8.86 8.77
N ASP A 116 30.93 9.59 9.86
CA ASP A 116 31.53 9.22 11.15
C ASP A 116 30.50 8.87 12.24
N ASP A 117 29.25 9.29 12.04
CA ASP A 117 28.17 9.17 13.02
C ASP A 117 26.98 8.37 12.47
N THR A 118 26.39 7.57 13.36
CA THR A 118 25.16 6.82 13.17
C THR A 118 23.99 7.63 12.60
N VAL A 119 23.89 8.94 12.89
CA VAL A 119 22.86 9.81 12.30
C VAL A 119 23.07 9.98 10.79
N GLN A 120 24.32 10.13 10.35
CA GLN A 120 24.66 10.22 8.93
C GLN A 120 24.48 8.87 8.23
N LEU A 121 24.80 7.77 8.91
CA LEU A 121 24.52 6.41 8.43
C LEU A 121 23.03 6.19 8.16
N LYS A 122 22.15 6.66 9.05
CA LYS A 122 20.70 6.61 8.85
C LYS A 122 20.27 7.39 7.60
N ALA A 123 20.86 8.56 7.35
CA ALA A 123 20.58 9.34 6.15
C ALA A 123 21.03 8.60 4.89
N ALA A 124 22.22 7.98 4.93
CA ALA A 124 22.76 7.17 3.84
C ALA A 124 21.88 5.95 3.53
N LEU A 125 21.33 5.28 4.56
CA LEU A 125 20.38 4.18 4.42
C LEU A 125 19.05 4.62 3.78
N LYS A 126 18.52 5.80 4.14
CA LYS A 126 17.27 6.31 3.54
C LYS A 126 17.41 6.73 2.08
N ALA A 127 18.62 6.97 1.63
CA ALA A 127 18.96 7.32 0.25
C ALA A 127 19.52 6.14 -0.56
N ALA A 128 19.59 4.94 0.04
CA ALA A 128 20.03 3.72 -0.62
C ALA A 128 18.88 3.09 -1.42
#